data_AF-A0A9E4WEL0-F1
#
_entry.id   AF-A0A9E4WEL0-F1
#
_cell.length_a   1.000
_cell.length_b   1.000
_cell.length_c   1.000
_cell.angle_alpha   90.00
_cell.angle_beta   90.00
_cell.angle_gamma   90.00
#
_symmetry.space_group_name_H-M   'P 1'
#
loop_
_entity.id
_entity.type
_entity.pdbx_description
1 polymer ?
#
loop_
_entity_poly.entity_id
_entity_poly.type
_entity_poly.pdbx_seq_one_letter_code
_entity_poly.pdbx_strand_id
1 'polypeptide(L)'
;MRWLERPTDLIRRLFGLAGPAVPREPVNLRPIGVVRNSVAEPQPAGWEQIRSDLIFRDDLLDALDGIETYSHIMVVFYCHLVPEDERRAGRLHP
;
A
#
# COMPACT_ATOMS: atom_id res chain seq x y z
N MET A 1 -25.04 -9.01 -28.26
CA MET A 1 -25.68 -10.31 -27.96
C MET A 1 -25.81 -10.43 -26.44
N ARG A 2 -26.99 -10.14 -25.88
CA ARG A 2 -27.30 -10.24 -24.44
C ARG A 2 -27.47 -11.73 -24.10
N TRP A 3 -26.59 -12.29 -23.27
CA TRP A 3 -26.70 -13.65 -22.76
C TRP A 3 -26.76 -13.62 -21.22
N LEU A 4 -27.91 -14.10 -20.71
CA LEU A 4 -28.33 -14.48 -19.36
C LEU A 4 -27.43 -14.08 -18.16
N GLU A 5 -27.95 -13.15 -17.35
CA GLU A 5 -27.57 -13.07 -15.93
C GLU A 5 -27.92 -14.40 -15.25
N ARG A 6 -26.97 -14.98 -14.52
CA ARG A 6 -27.21 -16.25 -13.83
C ARG A 6 -28.17 -15.97 -12.66
N PRO A 7 -29.11 -16.88 -12.35
CA PRO A 7 -30.09 -16.68 -11.26
C PRO A 7 -29.43 -16.39 -9.89
N THR A 8 -28.16 -16.75 -9.73
CA THR A 8 -27.33 -16.45 -8.54
C THR A 8 -27.05 -14.96 -8.34
N ASP A 9 -26.98 -14.18 -9.43
CA ASP A 9 -26.64 -12.76 -9.36
C ASP A 9 -27.83 -11.92 -8.85
N LEU A 10 -29.05 -12.37 -9.14
CA LEU A 10 -30.30 -11.78 -8.64
C LEU A 10 -30.43 -11.94 -7.11
N ILE A 11 -30.09 -13.12 -6.58
CA ILE A 11 -30.14 -13.39 -5.13
C ILE A 11 -29.13 -12.50 -4.38
N ARG A 12 -27.91 -12.33 -4.90
CA ARG A 12 -26.90 -11.47 -4.23
C ARG A 12 -27.30 -9.99 -4.21
N ARG A 13 -27.96 -9.51 -5.27
CA ARG A 13 -28.46 -8.13 -5.39
C ARG A 13 -29.64 -7.85 -4.45
N LEU A 14 -30.59 -8.78 -4.34
CA LEU A 14 -31.78 -8.61 -3.51
C LEU A 14 -31.49 -8.65 -2.01
N PHE A 15 -30.47 -9.40 -1.59
CA PHE A 15 -30.14 -9.58 -0.17
C PHE A 15 -28.99 -8.69 0.34
N GLY A 16 -28.53 -7.70 -0.44
CA GLY A 16 -27.46 -6.80 0.01
C GLY A 16 -26.12 -7.50 0.31
N LEU A 17 -25.95 -8.74 -0.17
CA LEU A 17 -24.75 -9.57 0.03
C LEU A 17 -23.63 -9.23 -0.98
N ALA A 18 -23.91 -8.35 -1.93
CA ALA A 18 -22.86 -7.72 -2.73
C ALA A 18 -22.18 -6.65 -1.86
N GLY A 19 -21.02 -6.98 -1.31
CA GLY A 19 -20.12 -5.97 -0.73
C GLY A 19 -19.92 -4.81 -1.71
N PRO A 20 -19.52 -3.62 -1.23
CA PRO A 20 -19.35 -2.46 -2.08
C PRO A 20 -18.54 -2.84 -3.32
N ALA A 21 -19.01 -2.39 -4.49
CA ALA A 21 -18.34 -2.70 -5.75
C ALA A 21 -16.90 -2.16 -5.69
N VAL A 22 -15.93 -3.04 -5.45
CA VAL A 22 -14.51 -2.68 -5.42
C VAL A 22 -14.11 -2.35 -6.84
N PRO A 23 -13.68 -1.10 -7.13
CA PRO A 23 -13.17 -0.73 -8.45
C PRO A 23 -12.06 -1.68 -8.88
N ARG A 24 -12.09 -2.10 -10.15
CA ARG A 24 -11.08 -3.01 -10.74
C ARG A 24 -10.10 -2.29 -11.64
N GLU A 25 -10.30 -0.99 -11.83
CA GLU A 25 -9.43 -0.12 -12.59
C GLU A 25 -8.07 0.00 -11.89
N PRO A 26 -6.97 0.11 -12.66
CA PRO A 26 -5.65 0.35 -12.08
C PRO A 26 -5.62 1.61 -11.22
N VAL A 27 -4.99 1.51 -10.04
CA VAL A 27 -4.71 2.66 -9.17
C VAL A 27 -3.32 3.19 -9.48
N ASN A 28 -3.21 4.49 -9.73
CA ASN A 28 -1.92 5.16 -9.86
C ASN A 28 -1.47 5.69 -8.49
N LEU A 29 -0.25 5.34 -8.09
CA LEU A 29 0.35 5.81 -6.84
C LEU A 29 1.29 6.97 -7.14
N ARG A 30 1.13 8.08 -6.40
CA ARG A 30 2.06 9.19 -6.41
C ARG A 30 2.81 9.21 -5.06
N PRO A 31 4.14 9.07 -5.03
CA PRO A 31 4.90 9.14 -3.79
C PRO A 31 4.68 10.47 -3.06
N ILE A 32 4.53 10.38 -1.73
CA ILE A 32 4.40 11.53 -0.82
C ILE A 32 5.74 11.97 -0.22
N GLY A 33 6.77 11.15 -0.39
CA GLY A 33 8.09 11.35 0.17
C GLY A 33 9.03 10.20 -0.17
N VAL A 34 10.21 10.21 0.43
CA VAL A 34 11.24 9.18 0.29
C VAL A 34 11.75 8.74 1.66
N VAL A 35 12.14 7.47 1.76
CA VAL A 35 12.81 6.90 2.93
C VAL A 35 14.31 6.93 2.69
N ARG A 36 15.10 7.42 3.66
CA ARG A 36 16.57 7.38 3.62
C ARG A 36 17.14 6.74 4.87
N ASN A 37 18.14 5.89 4.70
CA ASN A 37 18.90 5.28 5.78
C ASN A 37 20.30 4.85 5.30
N SER A 38 21.04 4.15 6.14
CA SER A 38 22.40 3.67 5.84
C SER A 38 22.44 2.37 5.02
N VAL A 39 21.30 1.78 4.66
CA VAL A 39 21.23 0.52 3.91
C VAL A 39 21.14 0.83 2.42
N ALA A 40 22.17 0.44 1.67
CA ALA A 40 22.24 0.65 0.22
C ALA A 40 21.57 -0.47 -0.59
N GLU A 41 21.55 -1.70 -0.06
CA GLU A 41 21.05 -2.89 -0.75
C GLU A 41 19.92 -3.56 0.05
N PRO A 42 18.88 -4.11 -0.61
CA PRO A 42 17.81 -4.82 0.10
C PRO A 42 18.35 -5.98 0.93
N GLN A 43 18.01 -6.02 2.21
CA GLN A 43 18.42 -7.08 3.13
C GLN A 43 17.22 -7.61 3.95
N PRO A 44 17.17 -8.92 4.22
CA PRO A 44 16.03 -9.54 4.89
C PRO A 44 16.00 -9.35 6.42
N ALA A 45 17.10 -8.93 7.04
CA ALA A 45 17.24 -8.85 8.50
C ALA A 45 18.16 -7.68 8.90
N GLY A 46 18.33 -7.45 10.21
CA GLY A 46 19.24 -6.43 10.75
C GLY A 46 18.66 -5.03 10.85
N TRP A 47 17.32 -4.91 10.85
CA TRP A 47 16.58 -3.64 10.85
C TRP A 47 16.43 -3.03 12.25
N GLU A 48 16.62 -3.81 13.30
CA GLU A 48 16.39 -3.43 14.70
C GLU A 48 17.22 -2.24 15.18
N GLN A 49 18.37 -1.96 14.55
CA GLN A 49 19.27 -0.86 14.89
C GLN A 49 19.33 0.22 13.81
N ILE A 50 18.58 0.07 12.71
CA ILE A 50 18.62 0.99 11.57
C ILE A 50 17.68 2.16 11.83
N ARG A 51 18.24 3.37 11.90
CA ARG A 51 17.47 4.61 11.89
C ARG A 51 17.20 5.03 10.45
N SER A 52 15.94 5.31 10.14
CA SER A 52 15.52 5.85 8.85
C SER A 52 14.91 7.24 9.02
N ASP A 53 15.17 8.12 8.06
CA ASP A 53 14.54 9.43 7.95
C ASP A 53 13.48 9.40 6.83
N LEU A 54 12.28 9.89 7.15
CA LEU A 54 11.18 10.06 6.19
C LEU A 54 11.18 11.51 5.71
N ILE A 55 11.45 11.73 4.43
CA ILE A 55 11.53 13.06 3.82
C ILE A 55 10.29 13.25 2.96
N PHE A 56 9.37 14.10 3.42
CA PHE A 56 8.10 14.37 2.77
C PHE A 56 8.22 15.53 1.78
N ARG A 57 7.26 15.60 0.85
CA ARG A 57 7.12 16.74 -0.05
C ARG A 57 6.57 17.96 0.70
N ASP A 58 7.10 19.13 0.37
CA ASP A 58 6.73 20.40 1.01
C ASP A 58 5.22 20.70 0.94
N ASP A 59 4.55 20.30 -0.14
CA ASP A 59 3.11 20.52 -0.33
C ASP A 59 2.20 19.65 0.57
N LEU A 60 2.78 18.77 1.40
CA LEU A 60 2.07 17.86 2.28
C LEU A 60 2.43 18.04 3.76
N LEU A 61 3.23 19.05 4.12
CA LEU A 61 3.70 19.22 5.50
C LEU A 61 2.57 19.44 6.49
N ASP A 62 1.54 20.21 6.13
CA ASP A 62 0.35 20.44 6.97
C ASP A 62 -0.40 19.14 7.32
N ALA A 63 -0.27 18.10 6.49
CA ALA A 63 -0.89 16.79 6.76
C ALA A 63 -0.17 16.00 7.86
N LEU A 64 1.00 16.47 8.31
CA LEU A 64 1.79 15.85 9.37
C LEU A 64 1.51 16.46 10.76
N ASP A 65 0.70 17.51 10.85
CA ASP A 65 0.39 18.16 12.12
C ASP A 65 -0.15 17.16 13.15
N GLY A 66 0.48 17.09 14.32
CA GLY A 66 0.11 16.19 15.41
C GLY A 66 0.72 14.79 15.31
N ILE A 67 1.51 14.47 14.27
CA ILE A 67 2.18 13.17 14.14
C ILE A 67 3.14 12.89 15.32
N GLU A 68 3.72 13.91 15.92
CA GLU A 68 4.62 13.84 17.07
C GLU A 68 3.93 13.34 18.35
N THR A 69 2.59 13.33 18.38
CA THR A 69 1.82 12.78 19.51
C THR A 69 1.79 11.24 19.53
N TYR A 70 2.19 10.60 18.43
CA TYR A 70 2.23 9.16 18.29
C TYR A 70 3.65 8.63 18.51
N SER A 71 3.76 7.55 19.29
CA SER A 71 5.03 6.84 19.45
C SER A 71 5.35 5.89 18.29
N HIS A 72 4.33 5.44 17.56
CA HIS A 72 4.44 4.49 16.46
C HIS A 72 3.50 4.86 15.33
N ILE A 73 3.96 4.69 14.09
CA ILE A 73 3.17 4.92 12.88
C ILE A 73 3.35 3.74 11.92
N MET A 74 2.36 3.53 11.06
CA MET A 74 2.48 2.60 9.95
C MET A 74 2.96 3.35 8.71
N VAL A 75 4.07 2.90 8.13
CA VAL A 75 4.63 3.49 6.92
C VAL A 75 4.47 2.51 5.77
N VAL A 76 3.69 2.90 4.76
CA VAL A 76 3.57 2.14 3.52
C VAL A 76 4.53 2.75 2.50
N PHE A 77 5.49 1.96 2.03
CA PHE A 77 6.49 2.41 1.07
C PHE A 77 6.59 1.45 -0.11
N TYR A 78 7.14 1.95 -1.21
CA TYR A 78 7.37 1.15 -2.40
C TYR A 78 8.82 0.64 -2.41
N CYS A 79 8.99 -0.69 -2.37
CA CYS A 79 10.29 -1.37 -2.47
C CYS A 79 10.86 -1.25 -3.89
N HIS A 80 11.29 -0.04 -4.26
CA HIS A 80 11.70 0.31 -5.62
C HIS A 80 12.93 -0.45 -6.11
N LEU A 81 13.81 -0.87 -5.20
CA LEU A 81 15.02 -1.64 -5.51
C LEU A 81 14.79 -3.15 -5.68
N VAL A 82 13.63 -3.67 -5.27
CA VAL A 82 13.31 -5.10 -5.44
C VAL A 82 12.84 -5.35 -6.88
N PRO A 83 13.39 -6.33 -7.61
CA PRO A 83 12.92 -6.67 -8.95
C PRO A 83 11.41 -6.95 -9.02
N GLU A 84 10.77 -6.66 -10.16
CA GLU A 84 9.30 -6.75 -10.26
C GLU A 84 8.76 -8.19 -10.16
N ASP A 85 9.50 -9.15 -10.71
CA ASP A 85 9.25 -10.58 -10.60
C ASP A 85 9.32 -11.06 -9.14
N GLU A 86 10.29 -10.57 -8.37
CA GLU A 86 10.40 -10.86 -6.94
C GLU A 86 9.29 -10.20 -6.12
N ARG A 87 8.88 -8.96 -6.45
CA ARG A 87 7.76 -8.28 -5.77
C ARG A 87 6.42 -9.00 -5.94
N ARG A 88 6.22 -9.71 -7.06
CA ARG A 88 5.00 -10.50 -7.32
C ARG A 88 4.97 -11.81 -6.55
N ALA A 89 6.13 -12.33 -6.13
CA ALA A 89 6.21 -13.49 -5.26
C ALA A 89 5.80 -13.07 -3.84
N GLY A 90 4.50 -13.23 -3.53
CA GLY A 90 3.82 -12.68 -2.34
C GLY A 90 4.25 -13.24 -0.97
N ARG A 91 5.54 -13.52 -0.73
CA ARG A 91 6.13 -13.79 0.59
C ARG A 91 7.01 -12.63 1.02
N LEU A 92 6.42 -11.46 1.15
CA LEU A 92 7.02 -10.36 1.90
C LEU A 92 6.51 -10.50 3.34
N HIS A 93 7.39 -10.88 4.26
CA HIS A 93 7.07 -10.84 5.69
C HIS A 93 7.06 -9.36 6.14
N PRO A 94 6.04 -8.91 6.90
CA PRO A 94 5.97 -7.56 7.45
C PRO A 94 7.14 -7.24 8.37
#